data_AF-A0A2V1CWW1-F1
#
_entry.id   AF-A0A2V1CWW1-F1
#
_cell.length_a   1.000
_cell.length_b   1.000
_cell.length_c   1.000
_cell.angle_alpha   90.00
_cell.angle_beta   90.00
_cell.angle_gamma   90.00
#
_symmetry.space_group_name_H-M   'P 1'
#
loop_
_entity.id
_entity.type
_entity.pdbx_description
1 polymer ?
#
loop_
_entity_poly.entity_id
_entity_poly.type
_entity_poly.pdbx_seq_one_letter_code
_entity_poly.pdbx_strand_id
1 'polypeptide(L)'
;LLPGIVETSMTLDALKPYAKDTPSLSASWTLFLSTPRAEWMRGGVLSVNWDIEEMEAHKDEIISDNLLNRAFLNAKLGKDGHPWR
;
A
#
# COMPACT_ATOMS: atom_id res chain seq x y z
N LEU A 1 2.16 3.74 0.53
CA LEU A 1 1.14 3.93 -0.52
C LEU A 1 1.70 3.43 -1.84
N LEU A 2 0.99 2.52 -2.52
CA LEU A 2 1.25 2.15 -3.91
C LEU A 2 0.29 2.98 -4.79
N PRO A 3 0.80 3.93 -5.59
CA PRO A 3 -0.01 4.97 -6.25
C PRO A 3 -0.85 4.49 -7.46
N GLY A 4 -0.78 3.20 -7.82
CA GLY A 4 -1.37 2.69 -9.05
C GLY A 4 -0.56 3.07 -10.30
N ILE A 5 -1.13 2.81 -11.48
CA ILE A 5 -0.52 3.11 -12.78
C ILE A 5 -1.37 4.16 -13.49
N VAL A 6 -0.94 5.41 -13.41
CA VAL A 6 -1.54 6.54 -14.11
C VAL A 6 -0.81 6.76 -15.43
N GLU A 7 -1.56 6.93 -16.53
CA GLU A 7 -0.96 7.26 -17.82
C GLU A 7 -0.40 8.69 -17.81
N THR A 8 0.90 8.83 -18.11
CA THR A 8 1.63 10.09 -18.15
C THR A 8 2.61 10.09 -19.33
N SER A 9 3.26 11.21 -19.59
CA SER A 9 4.35 11.29 -20.59
C SER A 9 5.55 10.39 -20.27
N MET A 10 5.70 9.93 -19.02
CA MET A 10 6.76 9.01 -18.59
C MET A 10 6.35 7.53 -18.70
N THR A 11 5.09 7.24 -19.03
CA THR A 11 4.59 5.87 -19.09
C THR A 11 5.18 5.12 -20.28
N LEU A 12 5.88 4.02 -20.00
CA LEU A 12 6.42 3.12 -21.03
C LEU A 12 5.28 2.52 -21.86
N ASP A 13 5.47 2.35 -23.17
CA ASP A 13 4.45 1.78 -24.07
C ASP A 13 3.95 0.41 -23.61
N ALA A 14 4.84 -0.42 -23.07
CA ALA A 14 4.49 -1.72 -22.50
C ALA A 14 3.55 -1.64 -21.28
N LEU A 15 3.52 -0.50 -20.58
CA LEU A 15 2.69 -0.27 -19.40
C LEU A 15 1.35 0.43 -19.72
N LYS A 16 1.20 1.05 -20.89
CA LYS A 16 -0.03 1.74 -21.31
C LYS A 16 -1.30 0.88 -21.25
N PRO A 17 -1.27 -0.43 -21.61
CA PRO A 17 -2.46 -1.28 -21.47
C PRO A 17 -2.94 -1.44 -20.03
N TYR A 18 -2.06 -1.24 -19.03
CA TYR A 18 -2.36 -1.37 -17.60
C TYR A 18 -2.55 -0.01 -16.91
N ALA A 19 -2.23 1.10 -17.58
CA ALA A 19 -2.32 2.46 -17.05
C ALA A 19 -3.77 2.97 -17.03
N LYS A 20 -4.62 2.35 -16.20
CA LYS A 20 -6.05 2.62 -16.09
C LYS A 20 -6.42 3.51 -14.92
N ASP A 21 -5.51 3.73 -13.99
CA ASP A 21 -5.78 4.54 -12.81
C ASP A 21 -5.80 6.03 -13.16
N THR A 22 -6.67 6.77 -12.49
CA THR A 22 -6.74 8.21 -12.63
C THR A 22 -5.81 8.89 -11.62
N PRO A 23 -5.29 10.10 -11.90
CA PRO A 23 -4.53 10.88 -10.92
C PRO A 23 -5.30 11.09 -9.60
N SER A 24 -6.63 11.16 -9.69
CA SER A 24 -7.52 11.35 -8.54
C SER A 24 -7.44 10.21 -7.51
N LEU A 25 -7.21 8.95 -7.92
CA LEU A 25 -7.08 7.83 -6.99
C LEU A 25 -5.91 8.04 -6.02
N SER A 26 -4.74 8.36 -6.57
CA SER A 26 -3.55 8.70 -5.79
C SER A 26 -3.75 9.96 -4.94
N ALA A 27 -4.37 10.99 -5.50
CA ALA A 27 -4.58 12.25 -4.81
C ALA A 27 -5.53 12.11 -3.60
N SER A 28 -6.66 11.42 -3.77
CA SER A 28 -7.65 11.18 -2.71
C SER A 28 -7.03 10.41 -1.54
N TRP A 29 -6.30 9.34 -1.83
CA TRP A 29 -5.59 8.57 -0.81
C TRP A 29 -4.49 9.39 -0.13
N THR A 30 -3.72 10.18 -0.88
CA THR A 30 -2.67 11.05 -0.30
C THR A 30 -3.27 12.07 0.66
N LEU A 31 -4.40 12.68 0.29
CA LEU A 31 -5.11 13.64 1.15
C LEU A 31 -5.64 12.95 2.41
N PHE A 32 -6.32 11.80 2.26
CA PHE A 32 -6.84 11.02 3.38
C PHE A 32 -5.74 10.61 4.37
N LEU A 33 -4.63 10.04 3.88
CA LEU A 33 -3.48 9.61 4.67
C LEU A 33 -2.76 10.76 5.40
N SER A 34 -3.00 12.01 4.97
CA SER A 34 -2.46 13.21 5.60
C SER A 34 -3.35 13.72 6.75
N THR A 35 -4.46 13.05 7.07
CA THR A 35 -5.38 13.43 8.14
C THR A 35 -5.22 12.53 9.38
N PRO A 36 -5.60 13.00 10.59
CA PRO A 36 -5.64 12.17 11.80
C PRO A 36 -6.58 10.95 11.70
N ARG A 37 -7.55 10.98 10.78
CA ARG A 37 -8.49 9.86 10.53
C ARG A 37 -7.74 8.60 10.06
N ALA A 38 -6.62 8.77 9.36
CA ALA A 38 -5.81 7.69 8.82
C ALA A 38 -4.69 7.18 9.76
N GLU A 39 -4.60 7.66 11.01
CA GLU A 39 -3.53 7.28 11.95
C GLU A 39 -3.37 5.77 12.13
N TRP A 40 -4.47 5.03 12.06
CA TRP A 40 -4.48 3.58 12.22
C TRP A 40 -3.78 2.82 11.09
N MET A 41 -3.54 3.45 9.94
CA MET A 41 -2.86 2.85 8.79
C MET A 41 -1.34 3.12 8.79
N ARG A 42 -0.84 3.82 9.82
CA ARG A 42 0.57 4.23 9.91
C ARG A 42 1.50 3.02 9.88
N GLY A 43 2.52 3.10 9.02
CA GLY A 43 3.51 2.02 8.84
C GLY A 43 3.08 0.92 7.85
N GLY A 44 1.80 0.89 7.46
CA GLY A 44 1.26 -0.06 6.51
C GLY A 44 1.54 0.27 5.03
N VAL A 45 1.26 -0.71 4.18
CA VAL A 45 1.33 -0.61 2.72
C VAL A 45 -0.05 -0.99 2.15
N LEU A 46 -0.58 -0.14 1.27
CA LEU A 46 -1.85 -0.36 0.56
C LEU A 46 -1.75 0.15 -0.88
N SER A 47 -2.59 -0.39 -1.76
CA SER A 47 -2.81 0.14 -3.12
C SER A 47 -3.99 1.11 -3.14
N VAL A 48 -3.88 2.17 -3.93
CA VAL A 48 -4.92 3.22 -4.08
C VAL A 48 -6.26 2.70 -4.64
N ASN A 49 -6.30 1.47 -5.14
CA ASN A 49 -7.49 0.87 -5.73
C ASN A 49 -8.54 0.43 -4.69
N TRP A 50 -8.20 0.44 -3.40
CA TRP A 50 -9.17 0.22 -2.33
C TRP A 50 -10.05 1.44 -2.09
N ASP A 51 -11.30 1.19 -1.69
CA ASP A 51 -12.21 2.23 -1.22
C ASP A 51 -11.93 2.59 0.24
N ILE A 52 -11.90 3.89 0.55
CA ILE A 52 -11.56 4.39 1.90
C ILE A 52 -12.66 4.01 2.89
N GLU A 53 -13.93 4.13 2.52
CA GLU A 53 -15.06 3.86 3.41
C GLU A 53 -15.15 2.36 3.71
N GLU A 54 -14.92 1.51 2.70
CA GLU A 54 -14.83 0.06 2.87
C GLU A 54 -13.70 -0.34 3.81
N MET A 55 -12.51 0.24 3.65
CA MET A 55 -11.38 -0.04 4.53
C MET A 55 -11.64 0.41 5.97
N GLU A 56 -12.34 1.52 6.17
CA GLU A 56 -12.72 1.96 7.52
C GLU A 56 -13.81 1.08 8.14
N ALA A 57 -14.76 0.59 7.34
CA ALA A 57 -15.78 -0.33 7.80
C ALA A 57 -15.18 -1.67 8.32
N HIS A 58 -14.02 -2.07 7.78
CA HIS A 58 -13.28 -3.28 8.19
C HIS A 58 -12.03 -2.99 9.03
N LYS A 59 -11.92 -1.77 9.58
CA LYS A 59 -10.73 -1.31 10.31
C LYS A 59 -10.28 -2.26 11.42
N ASP A 60 -11.21 -2.76 12.23
CA ASP A 60 -10.89 -3.62 13.38
C ASP A 60 -10.28 -4.94 12.93
N GLU A 61 -10.83 -5.56 11.88
CA GLU A 61 -10.28 -6.77 11.25
C GLU A 61 -8.88 -6.51 10.72
N ILE A 62 -8.71 -5.45 9.93
CA ILE A 62 -7.43 -5.06 9.32
C ILE A 62 -6.33 -4.88 10.37
N ILE A 63 -6.65 -4.27 11.50
CA ILE A 63 -5.70 -4.06 12.61
C ILE A 63 -5.41 -5.38 13.31
N SER A 64 -6.45 -6.14 13.68
CA SER A 64 -6.30 -7.38 14.44
C SER A 64 -5.50 -8.45 13.69
N ASP A 65 -5.71 -8.55 12.38
CA ASP A 65 -5.07 -9.54 11.52
C ASP A 65 -3.82 -8.97 10.82
N ASN A 66 -3.45 -7.72 11.11
CA ASN A 66 -2.24 -7.06 10.62
C ASN A 66 -2.14 -7.02 9.08
N LEU A 67 -3.27 -6.80 8.39
CA LEU A 67 -3.40 -7.02 6.94
C LEU A 67 -2.64 -6.01 6.06
N LEU A 68 -2.26 -4.84 6.61
CA LEU A 68 -1.51 -3.81 5.86
C LEU A 68 0.00 -3.90 6.04
N ASN A 69 0.48 -4.77 6.93
CA ASN A 69 1.90 -4.90 7.19
C ASN A 69 2.44 -6.16 6.53
N ARG A 70 3.66 -6.07 6.00
CA ARG A 70 4.33 -7.24 5.45
C ARG A 70 4.58 -8.25 6.57
N ALA A 71 4.34 -9.53 6.29
CA ALA A 71 4.77 -10.60 7.19
C ALA A 71 6.27 -10.41 7.53
N PHE A 72 6.58 -10.44 8.83
CA PHE A 72 7.95 -10.26 9.29
C PHE A 72 8.83 -11.41 8.77
N LEU A 73 9.85 -11.07 7.98
CA LEU A 73 10.96 -11.98 7.75
C LEU A 73 11.89 -11.89 8.98
N ASN A 74 11.64 -12.75 9.98
CA ASN A 74 12.47 -12.81 11.19
C ASN A 74 13.89 -13.39 10.94
N ALA A 75 14.23 -13.68 9.68
CA ALA A 75 15.55 -14.16 9.30
C ALA A 75 16.57 -13.01 9.28
N LYS A 76 17.66 -13.16 10.05
CA LYS A 76 18.92 -12.42 9.85
C LYS A 76 19.53 -12.84 8.51
N LEU A 77 19.37 -12.00 7.49
CA LEU A 77 19.95 -12.23 6.17
C LEU A 77 21.46 -11.91 6.17
N GLY A 78 22.27 -12.83 5.67
CA GLY A 78 23.72 -12.66 5.57
C GLY A 78 24.31 -13.61 4.53
N LYS A 79 25.59 -13.41 4.18
CA LYS A 79 26.30 -14.25 3.20
C LYS A 79 26.27 -15.75 3.56
N ASP A 80 26.23 -16.05 4.86
CA ASP A 80 26.23 -17.41 5.43
C ASP A 80 24.81 -17.89 5.81
N GLY A 81 23.76 -17.14 5.44
CA GLY A 81 22.37 -17.43 5.80
C GLY A 81 21.99 -16.99 7.22
N HIS A 82 20.79 -17.40 7.66
CA HIS A 82 20.28 -17.13 9.00
C HIS A 82 21.03 -17.99 10.03
N PRO A 83 21.67 -17.41 11.06
CA PRO A 83 22.33 -18.18 12.09
C PRO A 83 21.29 -18.84 13.00
N TRP A 84 21.27 -20.17 12.99
CA TRP A 84 20.50 -20.99 13.92
C TRP A 84 21.24 -21.06 15.27
N ARG A 85 20.53 -20.90 16.38
CA ARG A 85 21.06 -21.10 17.74
C ARG A 85 20.00 -21.71 18.64
#